data_AF-A0A7J3CT87-F1
#
_entry.id   AF-A0A7J3CT87-F1
#
_cell.length_a   1.000
_cell.length_b   1.000
_cell.length_c   1.000
_cell.angle_alpha   90.00
_cell.angle_beta   90.00
_cell.angle_gamma   90.00
#
_symmetry.space_group_name_H-M   'P 1'
#
loop_
_entity.id
_entity.type
_entity.pdbx_description
1 polymer ?
#
loop_
_entity_poly.entity_id
_entity_poly.type
_entity_poly.pdbx_seq_one_letter_code
_entity_poly.pdbx_strand_id
1 'polypeptide(L)'
;MNMTEKKLFAVIRIRGRRKLNKKIDRITRLLNIYKPNYCSVFFMNGPYLGMLKKAKDYITWGEISKDLFTKLLIKKAEIGKKKLSKLKPIEEIKKIAEQIYEGKKTLKDFNIKRTFRLRPPSKGFKNKKKLYPYGDLGPRPSIDPLLKRMI
;
A
#
# COMPACT_ATOMS: atom_id res chain seq x y z
N MET A 1 -24.01 -18.52 0.96
CA MET A 1 -23.44 -17.62 -0.07
C MET A 1 -22.18 -17.02 0.53
N ASN A 2 -21.01 -17.54 0.17
CA ASN A 2 -19.75 -17.27 0.87
C ASN A 2 -19.45 -15.77 0.85
N MET A 3 -19.38 -15.16 2.03
CA MET A 3 -18.76 -13.86 2.20
C MET A 3 -17.30 -14.02 1.79
N THR A 4 -16.98 -13.76 0.52
CA THR A 4 -15.59 -13.63 0.09
C THR A 4 -15.00 -12.50 0.90
N GLU A 5 -14.22 -12.84 1.94
CA GLU A 5 -13.54 -11.88 2.78
C GLU A 5 -12.82 -10.88 1.89
N LYS A 6 -13.26 -9.63 1.93
CA LYS A 6 -12.59 -8.55 1.19
C LYS A 6 -11.25 -8.31 1.86
N LYS A 7 -10.21 -8.97 1.36
CA LYS A 7 -8.85 -8.82 1.85
C LYS A 7 -8.28 -7.50 1.38
N LEU A 8 -7.80 -6.69 2.33
CA LEU A 8 -7.12 -5.44 2.04
C LEU A 8 -5.66 -5.74 1.70
N PHE A 9 -5.19 -5.20 0.59
CA PHE A 9 -3.80 -5.33 0.16
C PHE A 9 -3.12 -3.97 0.18
N ALA A 10 -1.83 -3.98 0.51
CA ALA A 10 -0.96 -2.85 0.30
C ALA A 10 0.02 -3.16 -0.84
N VAL A 11 0.29 -2.15 -1.68
CA VAL A 11 1.30 -2.21 -2.73
C VAL A 11 2.34 -1.13 -2.48
N ILE A 12 3.61 -1.47 -2.57
CA ILE A 12 4.73 -0.56 -2.38
C ILE A 12 5.61 -0.57 -3.61
N ARG A 13 5.98 0.61 -4.11
CA ARG A 13 6.96 0.73 -5.20
C ARG A 13 8.38 0.62 -4.67
N ILE A 14 9.15 -0.35 -5.14
CA ILE A 14 10.54 -0.56 -4.73
C ILE A 14 11.52 0.16 -5.68
N ARG A 15 11.28 0.08 -6.98
CA ARG A 15 12.21 0.58 -8.01
C ARG A 15 11.82 1.95 -8.57
N GLY A 16 12.83 2.69 -9.01
CA GLY A 16 12.70 4.02 -9.63
C GLY A 16 12.10 4.00 -11.04
N ARG A 17 12.27 5.12 -11.77
CA ARG A 17 11.77 5.30 -13.15
C ARG A 17 12.80 5.08 -14.24
N ARG A 18 14.09 4.92 -13.90
CA ARG A 18 15.16 4.80 -14.90
C ARG A 18 14.95 3.54 -15.76
N LYS A 19 14.89 3.69 -17.08
CA LYS A 19 14.59 2.63 -18.07
C LYS A 19 13.26 1.90 -17.83
N LEU A 20 12.27 2.59 -17.24
CA LEU A 20 10.96 2.01 -16.99
C LEU A 20 10.13 1.91 -18.27
N ASN A 21 9.57 0.73 -18.53
CA ASN A 21 8.61 0.54 -19.61
C ASN A 21 7.38 1.45 -19.41
N LYS A 22 6.97 2.17 -20.46
CA LYS A 22 5.82 3.11 -20.43
C LYS A 22 4.54 2.46 -19.88
N LYS A 23 4.29 1.19 -20.19
CA LYS A 23 3.14 0.42 -19.70
C LYS A 23 3.19 0.23 -18.18
N ILE A 24 4.37 -0.06 -17.64
CA ILE A 24 4.56 -0.20 -16.19
C ILE A 24 4.45 1.16 -15.50
N ASP A 25 4.97 2.24 -16.09
CA ASP A 25 4.78 3.59 -15.53
C ASP A 25 3.29 3.92 -15.43
N ARG A 26 2.51 3.68 -16.49
CA ARG A 26 1.05 3.86 -16.49
C ARG A 26 0.38 3.05 -15.38
N ILE A 27 0.73 1.77 -15.21
CA ILE A 27 0.20 0.94 -14.13
C ILE A 27 0.52 1.54 -12.75
N THR A 28 1.78 1.94 -12.50
CA THR A 28 2.15 2.52 -11.20
C THR A 28 1.45 3.85 -10.92
N ARG A 29 1.12 4.63 -11.94
CA ARG A 29 0.30 5.85 -11.80
C ARG A 29 -1.16 5.52 -11.45
N LEU A 30 -1.77 4.54 -12.12
CA LEU A 30 -3.13 4.08 -11.81
C LEU A 30 -3.23 3.52 -10.38
N LEU A 31 -2.19 2.83 -9.92
CA LEU A 31 -2.05 2.36 -8.55
C LEU A 31 -1.63 3.45 -7.54
N ASN A 32 -1.52 4.72 -7.96
CA ASN A 32 -1.16 5.85 -7.11
C ASN A 32 0.21 5.75 -6.40
N ILE A 33 1.16 5.00 -6.97
CA ILE A 33 2.52 4.77 -6.44
C ILE A 33 3.58 5.38 -7.38
N TYR A 34 3.60 6.70 -7.44
CA TYR A 34 4.36 7.49 -8.40
C TYR A 34 5.89 7.43 -8.24
N LYS A 35 6.38 7.24 -7.01
CA LYS A 35 7.81 7.26 -6.63
C LYS A 35 8.16 6.04 -5.78
N PRO A 36 9.44 5.66 -5.66
CA PRO A 36 9.86 4.63 -4.71
C PRO A 36 9.39 4.94 -3.28
N ASN A 37 9.10 3.89 -2.52
CA ASN A 37 8.55 3.91 -1.17
C ASN A 37 7.17 4.59 -1.06
N TYR A 38 6.48 4.81 -2.18
CA TYR A 38 5.07 5.16 -2.12
C TYR A 38 4.26 3.88 -2.01
N CYS A 39 3.22 3.96 -1.19
CA CYS A 39 2.30 2.87 -0.93
C CYS A 39 0.87 3.29 -1.29
N SER A 40 0.07 2.33 -1.74
CA SER A 40 -1.38 2.46 -1.87
C SER A 40 -2.03 1.20 -1.30
N VAL A 41 -3.26 1.35 -0.83
CA VAL A 41 -4.07 0.22 -0.34
C VAL A 41 -5.36 0.09 -1.15
N PHE A 42 -5.81 -1.14 -1.35
CA PHE A 42 -7.08 -1.45 -2.02
C PHE A 42 -7.50 -2.88 -1.72
N PHE A 43 -8.80 -3.14 -1.88
CA PHE A 43 -9.31 -4.50 -1.89
C PHE A 43 -8.95 -5.20 -3.18
N MET A 44 -8.46 -6.43 -3.07
CA MET A 44 -8.04 -7.19 -4.25
C MET A 44 -9.23 -7.51 -5.16
N ASN A 45 -9.04 -7.33 -6.47
CA ASN A 45 -9.97 -7.79 -7.50
C ASN A 45 -9.19 -8.25 -8.75
N GLY A 46 -9.88 -8.87 -9.72
CA GLY A 46 -9.27 -9.36 -10.96
C GLY A 46 -8.45 -8.30 -11.73
N PRO A 47 -8.99 -7.08 -11.98
CA PRO A 47 -8.26 -6.00 -12.63
C PRO A 47 -6.98 -5.56 -11.89
N TYR A 48 -7.04 -5.39 -10.56
CA TYR A 48 -5.87 -5.06 -9.75
C TYR A 48 -4.82 -6.17 -9.81
N LEU A 49 -5.24 -7.43 -9.70
CA LEU A 49 -4.31 -8.56 -9.80
C LEU A 49 -3.57 -8.58 -11.15
N GLY A 50 -4.27 -8.34 -12.26
CA GLY A 50 -3.66 -8.24 -13.58
C GLY A 50 -2.64 -7.10 -13.69
N MET A 51 -2.94 -5.94 -13.09
CA MET A 51 -2.00 -4.81 -13.01
C MET A 51 -0.76 -5.15 -12.17
N LEU A 52 -0.94 -5.79 -11.02
CA LEU A 52 0.15 -6.18 -10.11
C LEU A 52 1.09 -7.19 -10.76
N LYS A 53 0.54 -8.24 -11.40
CA LYS A 53 1.33 -9.25 -12.11
C LYS A 53 2.20 -8.63 -13.21
N LYS A 54 1.66 -7.67 -13.97
CA LYS A 54 2.39 -6.94 -15.03
C LYS A 54 3.49 -6.03 -14.50
N ALA A 55 3.34 -5.50 -13.28
CA ALA A 55 4.30 -4.57 -12.67
C ALA A 55 5.23 -5.26 -11.65
N LYS A 56 5.20 -6.60 -11.54
CA LYS A 56 5.81 -7.37 -10.47
C LYS A 56 7.30 -7.09 -10.21
N ASP A 57 8.03 -6.73 -11.26
CA ASP A 57 9.48 -6.50 -11.19
C ASP A 57 9.86 -5.09 -10.67
N TYR A 58 8.86 -4.27 -10.32
CA TYR A 58 9.04 -2.91 -9.81
C TYR A 58 8.39 -2.66 -8.44
N ILE A 59 7.46 -3.51 -8.05
CA ILE A 59 6.61 -3.33 -6.89
C ILE A 59 6.63 -4.59 -6.03
N THR A 60 6.15 -4.43 -4.80
CA THR A 60 5.84 -5.53 -3.90
C THR A 60 4.44 -5.33 -3.36
N TRP A 61 3.71 -6.42 -3.13
CA TRP A 61 2.36 -6.35 -2.56
C TRP A 61 2.04 -7.57 -1.72
N GLY A 62 1.12 -7.40 -0.80
CA GLY A 62 0.64 -8.47 0.06
C GLY A 62 -0.55 -7.99 0.88
N GLU A 63 -1.18 -8.95 1.56
CA GLU A 63 -2.24 -8.67 2.53
C GLU A 63 -1.66 -7.85 3.69
N ILE A 64 -2.44 -6.87 4.16
CA ILE A 64 -2.10 -6.01 5.30
C ILE A 64 -3.05 -6.31 6.46
N SER A 65 -2.52 -6.47 7.68
CA SER A 65 -3.37 -6.65 8.86
C SER A 65 -4.09 -5.37 9.28
N LYS A 66 -5.21 -5.52 9.99
CA LYS A 66 -5.99 -4.40 10.56
C LYS A 66 -5.14 -3.51 11.47
N ASP A 67 -4.30 -4.11 12.33
CA ASP A 67 -3.40 -3.37 13.23
C ASP A 67 -2.41 -2.51 12.44
N LEU A 68 -1.76 -3.10 11.43
CA LEU A 68 -0.77 -2.35 10.66
C LEU A 68 -1.40 -1.31 9.75
N PHE A 69 -2.58 -1.58 9.19
CA PHE A 69 -3.35 -0.61 8.44
C PHE A 69 -3.72 0.61 9.31
N THR A 70 -4.14 0.37 10.54
CA THR A 70 -4.43 1.44 11.51
C THR A 70 -3.18 2.28 11.79
N LYS A 71 -2.03 1.64 12.04
CA LYS A 71 -0.73 2.33 12.22
C LYS A 71 -0.31 3.12 10.99
N LEU A 72 -0.58 2.61 9.80
CA LEU A 72 -0.33 3.30 8.53
C LEU A 72 -1.15 4.59 8.45
N LEU A 73 -2.45 4.54 8.77
CA LEU A 73 -3.29 5.74 8.76
C LEU A 73 -2.81 6.78 9.77
N ILE A 74 -2.55 6.37 11.01
CA ILE A 74 -2.10 7.28 12.07
C ILE A 74 -0.80 8.00 11.66
N LYS A 75 0.19 7.27 11.15
CA LYS A 75 1.52 7.84 10.90
C LYS A 75 1.67 8.51 9.53
N LYS A 76 0.92 8.07 8.51
CA LYS A 76 1.16 8.43 7.10
C LYS A 76 -0.05 8.95 6.32
N ALA A 77 -1.28 8.83 6.82
CA ALA A 77 -2.43 9.37 6.09
C ALA A 77 -2.39 10.90 6.05
N GLU A 78 -2.83 11.45 4.92
CA GLU A 78 -2.92 12.89 4.68
C GLU A 78 -4.29 13.24 4.10
N ILE A 79 -4.84 14.37 4.54
CA ILE A 79 -5.96 15.07 3.88
C ILE A 79 -5.39 16.38 3.35
N GLY A 80 -5.47 16.60 2.03
CA GLY A 80 -4.84 17.76 1.40
C GLY A 80 -3.32 17.81 1.66
N LYS A 81 -2.82 18.80 2.40
CA LYS A 81 -1.39 18.88 2.78
C LYS A 81 -1.11 18.53 4.25
N LYS A 82 -2.15 18.23 5.04
CA LYS A 82 -2.05 18.02 6.49
C LYS A 82 -2.13 16.52 6.82
N LYS A 83 -1.39 16.09 7.85
CA LYS A 83 -1.46 14.72 8.36
C LYS A 83 -2.79 14.49 9.07
N LEU A 84 -3.38 13.31 8.87
CA LEU A 84 -4.64 12.93 9.51
C LEU A 84 -4.58 13.00 11.04
N SER A 85 -3.46 12.57 11.63
CA SER A 85 -3.23 12.62 13.08
C SER A 85 -3.16 14.02 13.68
N LYS A 86 -3.02 15.06 12.86
CA LYS A 86 -3.08 16.47 13.30
C LYS A 86 -4.49 17.05 13.18
N LEU A 87 -5.38 16.36 12.48
CA LEU A 87 -6.74 16.81 12.19
C LEU A 87 -7.78 16.09 13.04
N LYS A 88 -7.50 14.84 13.43
CA LYS A 88 -8.43 13.96 14.13
C LYS A 88 -7.75 13.25 15.30
N PRO A 89 -8.46 13.01 16.42
CA PRO A 89 -7.99 12.17 17.51
C PRO A 89 -7.68 10.74 17.04
N ILE A 90 -6.79 10.06 17.77
CA ILE A 90 -6.37 8.70 17.42
C ILE A 90 -7.54 7.71 17.48
N GLU A 91 -8.47 7.84 18.43
CA GLU A 91 -9.65 6.96 18.50
C GLU A 91 -10.53 7.09 17.26
N GLU A 92 -10.71 8.30 16.73
CA GLU A 92 -11.49 8.51 15.52
C GLU A 92 -10.80 7.86 14.31
N ILE A 93 -9.47 7.98 14.22
CA ILE A 93 -8.68 7.31 13.16
C ILE A 93 -8.79 5.79 13.26
N LYS A 94 -8.80 5.22 14.48
CA LYS A 94 -9.05 3.79 14.69
C LYS A 94 -10.41 3.39 14.10
N LYS A 95 -11.50 4.08 14.47
CA LYS A 95 -12.85 3.82 13.94
C LYS A 95 -12.90 3.91 12.41
N ILE A 96 -12.25 4.92 11.82
CA ILE A 96 -12.10 5.06 10.37
C ILE A 96 -11.39 3.84 9.76
N ALA A 97 -10.30 3.40 10.39
CA ALA A 97 -9.55 2.23 9.94
C ALA A 97 -10.42 0.96 9.93
N GLU A 98 -11.24 0.75 10.95
CA GLU A 98 -12.14 -0.41 11.01
C GLU A 98 -13.19 -0.37 9.89
N GLN A 99 -13.85 0.76 9.71
CA GLN A 99 -14.87 0.93 8.65
C GLN A 99 -14.29 0.71 7.25
N ILE A 100 -13.05 1.14 7.03
CA ILE A 100 -12.36 0.91 5.75
C ILE A 100 -11.92 -0.55 5.63
N TYR A 101 -11.39 -1.17 6.68
CA TYR A 101 -10.91 -2.55 6.65
C TYR A 101 -12.04 -3.55 6.40
N GLU A 102 -13.22 -3.30 6.97
CA GLU A 102 -14.46 -4.07 6.73
C GLU A 102 -15.07 -3.81 5.34
N GLY A 103 -14.57 -2.80 4.62
CA GLY A 103 -15.04 -2.46 3.28
C GLY A 103 -16.41 -1.76 3.25
N LYS A 104 -16.86 -1.20 4.39
CA LYS A 104 -18.07 -0.38 4.49
C LYS A 104 -17.87 1.01 3.88
N LYS A 105 -16.66 1.55 4.02
CA LYS A 105 -16.25 2.85 3.46
C LYS A 105 -14.89 2.75 2.78
N THR A 106 -14.56 3.75 2.00
CA THR A 106 -13.29 3.88 1.27
C THR A 106 -12.49 5.07 1.79
N LEU A 107 -11.20 5.13 1.45
CA LEU A 107 -10.36 6.30 1.76
C LEU A 107 -10.93 7.61 1.19
N LYS A 108 -11.63 7.54 0.05
CA LYS A 108 -12.21 8.71 -0.63
C LYS A 108 -13.33 9.34 0.20
N ASP A 109 -14.13 8.53 0.89
CA ASP A 109 -15.25 9.00 1.71
C ASP A 109 -14.80 9.84 2.91
N PHE A 110 -13.53 9.68 3.32
CA PHE A 110 -12.88 10.48 4.36
C PHE A 110 -11.94 11.55 3.80
N ASN A 111 -11.92 11.76 2.49
CA ASN A 111 -11.00 12.66 1.79
C ASN A 111 -9.51 12.34 2.06
N ILE A 112 -9.20 11.09 2.40
CA ILE A 112 -7.83 10.63 2.66
C ILE A 112 -7.19 10.31 1.31
N LYS A 113 -5.95 10.79 1.11
CA LYS A 113 -5.18 10.44 -0.08
C LYS A 113 -4.96 8.94 -0.19
N ARG A 114 -5.08 8.42 -1.40
CA ARG A 114 -4.77 7.01 -1.73
C ARG A 114 -3.27 6.70 -1.64
N THR A 115 -2.42 7.72 -1.75
CA THR A 115 -0.96 7.58 -1.70
C THR A 115 -0.42 7.84 -0.29
N PHE A 116 0.23 6.83 0.29
CA PHE A 116 1.02 6.93 1.52
C PHE A 116 2.49 7.10 1.19
N ARG A 117 3.11 8.17 1.69
CA ARG A 117 4.54 8.44 1.50
C ARG A 117 5.34 7.79 2.62
N LEU A 118 5.94 6.64 2.35
CA LEU A 118 6.69 5.90 3.37
C LEU A 118 8.16 6.34 3.42
N ARG A 119 8.81 6.01 4.53
CA ARG A 119 10.28 6.07 4.63
C ARG A 119 10.87 4.81 3.96
N PRO A 120 12.14 4.84 3.52
CA PRO A 120 12.86 3.62 3.20
C PRO A 120 12.81 2.64 4.39
N PRO A 121 12.82 1.32 4.15
CA PRO A 121 12.77 0.36 5.24
C PRO A 121 14.03 0.45 6.11
N SER A 122 13.85 0.46 7.43
CA SER A 122 14.95 0.24 8.38
C SER A 122 15.66 -1.08 8.03
N LYS A 123 17.00 -1.06 7.94
CA LYS A 123 17.85 -2.16 7.42
C LYS A 123 17.81 -2.41 5.90
N GLY A 124 17.15 -1.55 5.14
CA GLY A 124 17.12 -1.64 3.67
C GLY A 124 16.29 -2.80 3.12
N PHE A 125 16.41 -3.01 1.82
CA PHE A 125 15.79 -4.12 1.09
C PHE A 125 16.82 -5.25 0.97
N LYS A 126 16.36 -6.51 1.08
CA LYS A 126 17.18 -7.71 0.85
C LYS A 126 17.71 -7.75 -0.57
N ASN A 127 16.84 -7.60 -1.57
CA ASN A 127 17.25 -7.52 -2.96
C ASN A 127 16.18 -6.84 -3.83
N LYS A 128 16.57 -5.80 -4.57
CA LYS A 128 15.68 -5.02 -5.45
C LYS A 128 15.60 -5.53 -6.90
N LYS A 129 16.19 -6.70 -7.18
CA LYS A 129 16.21 -7.34 -8.51
C LYS A 129 15.54 -8.71 -8.52
N LYS A 130 15.46 -9.39 -7.38
CA LYS A 130 14.84 -10.73 -7.23
C LYS A 130 13.45 -10.63 -6.62
N LEU A 131 12.60 -11.59 -6.97
CA LEU A 131 11.27 -11.78 -6.36
C LEU A 131 11.40 -12.38 -4.95
N TYR A 132 10.41 -12.14 -4.10
CA TYR A 132 10.24 -12.84 -2.83
C TYR A 132 10.18 -14.37 -3.03
N PRO A 133 10.80 -15.21 -2.17
CA PRO A 133 11.49 -14.90 -0.90
C PRO A 133 12.98 -14.53 -1.02
N TYR A 134 13.55 -14.64 -2.22
CA TYR A 134 14.98 -14.37 -2.44
C TYR A 134 15.29 -12.87 -2.53
N GLY A 135 14.30 -12.03 -2.81
CA GLY A 135 14.35 -10.57 -2.77
C GLY A 135 13.06 -9.95 -2.23
N ASP A 136 12.74 -8.74 -2.66
CA ASP A 136 11.60 -7.98 -2.14
C ASP A 136 10.51 -7.70 -3.17
N LEU A 137 10.75 -7.97 -4.46
CA LEU A 137 9.77 -7.73 -5.51
C LEU A 137 8.66 -8.80 -5.53
N GLY A 138 7.53 -8.46 -6.15
CA GLY A 138 6.46 -9.42 -6.40
C GLY A 138 5.47 -9.63 -5.24
N PRO A 139 4.64 -10.67 -5.34
CA PRO A 139 3.67 -11.00 -4.31
C PRO A 139 4.35 -11.55 -3.06
N ARG A 140 3.81 -11.20 -1.89
CA ARG A 140 4.17 -11.74 -0.59
C ARG A 140 2.90 -12.21 0.14
N PRO A 141 2.98 -13.26 0.99
CA PRO A 141 1.85 -13.68 1.82
C PRO A 141 1.36 -12.55 2.73
N SER A 142 2.28 -11.82 3.35
CA SER A 142 2.00 -10.62 4.15
C SER A 142 3.00 -9.52 3.83
N ILE A 143 2.50 -8.28 3.75
CA ILE A 143 3.32 -7.09 3.58
C ILE A 143 3.83 -6.53 4.91
N ASP A 144 3.27 -7.02 6.02
CA ASP A 144 3.43 -6.41 7.34
C ASP A 144 4.88 -6.27 7.80
N PRO A 145 5.74 -7.30 7.67
CA PRO A 145 7.14 -7.20 8.11
C PRO A 145 7.93 -6.13 7.36
N LEU A 146 7.60 -5.89 6.09
CA LEU A 146 8.24 -4.84 5.31
C LEU A 146 7.67 -3.48 5.69
N LEU A 147 6.35 -3.36 5.71
CA LEU A 147 5.68 -2.10 5.94
C LEU A 147 5.94 -1.55 7.36
N LYS A 148 6.04 -2.42 8.38
CA LYS A 148 6.44 -2.04 9.75
C LYS A 148 7.81 -1.35 9.81
N ARG A 149 8.74 -1.68 8.91
CA ARG A 149 10.06 -1.04 8.82
C ARG A 149 10.04 0.31 8.08
N MET A 150 8.95 0.63 7.38
CA MET A 150 8.83 1.81 6.52
C MET A 150 7.92 2.91 7.11
N ILE A 151 7.11 2.59 8.11
CA ILE A 151 6.16 3.51 8.77
C ILE A 151 6.82 4.24 9.94
#